data_AF-A0A7J9N9N4-F1
#
_entry.id   AF-A0A7J9N9N4-F1
#
_cell.length_a   1.000
_cell.length_b   1.000
_cell.length_c   1.000
_cell.angle_alpha   90.00
_cell.angle_beta   90.00
_cell.angle_gamma   90.00
#
_symmetry.space_group_name_H-M   'P 1'
#
loop_
_entity.id
_entity.type
_entity.pdbx_description
1 polymer ?
#
loop_
_entity_poly.entity_id
_entity_poly.type
_entity_poly.pdbx_seq_one_letter_code
_entity_poly.pdbx_strand_id
1 'polypeptide(L)' 'MKVDKHLFQALAQFWNPAYSYFTFRKVDLVPTVEEYMALRQCSKVQV' A
#
# COMPACT_ATOMS: atom_id res chain seq x y z
N MET A 1 18.18 8.86 -13.43
CA MET A 1 17.04 8.08 -12.91
C MET A 1 16.13 7.74 -14.09
N LYS A 2 16.03 6.47 -14.50
CA LYS A 2 15.12 6.05 -15.58
C LYS A 2 13.84 5.55 -14.91
N VAL A 3 12.78 6.33 -14.96
CA VAL A 3 11.48 5.90 -14.43
C VAL A 3 10.89 4.90 -15.39
N ASP A 4 10.54 3.72 -14.88
CA ASP A 4 9.89 2.69 -15.68
C ASP A 4 8.52 3.17 -16.17
N LYS A 5 8.29 3.10 -17.49
CA LYS A 5 7.06 3.58 -18.12
C LYS A 5 5.83 2.80 -17.63
N HIS A 6 5.97 1.49 -17.45
CA HIS A 6 4.89 0.63 -16.98
C HIS A 6 4.58 0.90 -15.51
N LEU A 7 5.60 1.17 -14.69
CA LEU A 7 5.41 1.60 -13.31
C LEU A 7 4.66 2.94 -13.23
N PHE A 8 5.03 3.92 -14.05
CA PHE A 8 4.32 5.21 -14.08
C PHE A 8 2.86 5.06 -14.51
N GLN A 9 2.60 4.23 -15.54
CA GLN A 9 1.25 3.94 -16.00
C GLN A 9 0.41 3.24 -14.93
N ALA A 10 1.00 2.29 -14.18
CA ALA A 10 0.31 1.62 -13.07
C ALA A 10 -0.03 2.62 -11.96
N LEU A 11 0.91 3.50 -11.57
CA LEU A 11 0.66 4.53 -10.54
C LEU A 11 -0.44 5.51 -10.96
N ALA A 12 -0.45 5.93 -12.22
CA ALA A 12 -1.47 6.85 -12.74
C ALA A 12 -2.90 6.27 -12.64
N GLN A 13 -3.07 4.95 -12.72
CA GLN A 13 -4.38 4.30 -12.55
C GLN A 13 -4.94 4.43 -11.12
N PHE A 14 -4.08 4.65 -10.13
CA PHE A 14 -4.48 4.78 -8.72
C PHE A 14 -4.59 6.24 -8.26
N TRP A 15 -4.28 7.23 -9.12
CA TRP A 15 -4.32 8.64 -8.75
C TRP A 15 -5.75 9.13 -8.48
N ASN A 16 -5.99 9.67 -7.29
CA ASN A 16 -7.27 10.27 -6.94
C ASN A 16 -7.17 11.81 -6.96
N PRO A 17 -7.76 12.49 -7.96
CA PRO A 17 -7.64 13.94 -8.10
C PRO A 17 -8.41 14.73 -7.03
N ALA A 18 -9.41 14.12 -6.37
CA ALA A 18 -10.19 14.80 -5.34
C ALA A 18 -9.39 15.02 -4.04
N TYR A 19 -8.35 14.21 -3.82
CA TYR A 19 -7.56 14.25 -2.60
C TYR A 19 -6.04 14.33 -2.84
N SER A 20 -5.60 14.39 -4.09
CA SER A 20 -4.19 14.48 -4.48
C SER A 20 -3.30 13.37 -3.90
N TYR A 21 -3.82 12.14 -3.78
CA TYR A 21 -3.06 10.96 -3.33
C TYR A 21 -3.45 9.69 -4.11
N PHE A 22 -2.62 8.66 -4.05
CA PHE A 22 -2.90 7.36 -4.69
C PHE A 22 -3.80 6.48 -3.81
N THR A 23 -4.94 6.04 -4.34
CA THR A 23 -5.84 5.08 -3.67
C THR A 23 -5.59 3.67 -4.17
N PHE A 24 -4.88 2.84 -3.40
CA PHE A 24 -4.72 1.42 -3.73
C PHE A 24 -5.81 0.60 -3.07
N ARG A 25 -6.81 0.16 -3.86
CA ARG A 25 -7.87 -0.79 -3.48
C ARG A 25 -8.62 -0.40 -2.19
N LYS A 26 -9.92 -0.12 -2.32
CA LYS A 26 -10.83 0.31 -1.25
C LYS A 26 -11.10 -0.77 -0.16
N VAL A 27 -10.05 -1.34 0.41
CA VAL A 27 -10.07 -2.05 1.69
C VAL A 27 -9.25 -1.12 2.57
N ASP A 28 -9.86 -0.50 3.57
CA ASP A 28 -9.14 0.35 4.51
C ASP A 28 -7.95 -0.44 5.08
N LEU A 29 -6.75 -0.17 4.57
CA LEU A 29 -5.49 -0.81 4.99
C LEU A 29 -4.93 -0.13 6.24
N VAL A 30 -5.80 0.40 7.09
CA VAL A 30 -5.41 0.68 8.48
C VAL A 30 -5.69 -0.62 9.21
N PRO A 31 -4.67 -1.48 9.45
CA PRO A 31 -4.87 -2.62 10.29
C PRO A 31 -5.42 -2.12 11.62
N THR A 32 -6.44 -2.81 12.12
CA THR A 32 -6.81 -2.68 13.53
C THR A 32 -5.58 -2.95 14.41
N VAL A 33 -5.59 -2.43 15.63
CA VAL A 33 -4.45 -2.61 16.55
C VAL A 33 -4.11 -4.09 16.72
N GLU A 34 -5.14 -4.95 16.70
CA GLU A 34 -5.06 -6.40 16.77
C GLU A 34 -4.34 -7.01 15.55
N GLU A 35 -4.70 -6.59 14.33
CA GLU A 35 -4.06 -7.06 13.09
C GLU A 35 -2.60 -6.61 13.00
N TYR A 36 -2.30 -5.38 13.43
CA TYR A 36 -0.91 -4.89 13.51
C TYR A 36 -0.08 -5.70 14.50
N MET A 37 -0.65 -6.01 15.68
CA MET A 37 0.01 -6.83 16.69
C MET A 37 0.26 -8.26 16.19
N ALA A 38 -0.70 -8.85 15.46
CA ALA A 38 -0.55 -10.16 14.83
C ALA A 38 0.58 -10.18 13.79
N LEU A 39 0.63 -9.19 12.90
CA LEU A 39 1.71 -9.05 11.91
C LEU A 39 3.09 -8.89 12.55
N ARG A 40 3.18 -8.06 13.60
CA ARG A 40 4.43 -7.84 14.34
C ARG A 40 4.91 -9.09 15.06
N GLN A 41 4.01 -9.93 15.54
CA GLN A 41 4.36 -11.21 16.16
C GLN A 41 4.76 -12.26 15.12
N CYS A 42 4.08 -12.32 13.96
CA CYS A 42 4.47 -13.19 12.84
C CYS A 42 5.84 -12.81 12.25
N SER A 43 6.19 -11.53 12.22
CA SER A 43 7.52 -11.06 11.77
C SER A 43 8.68 -11.53 12.67
N LYS A 44 8.41 -11.84 13.95
CA LYS A 44 9.40 -12.45 14.86
C LYS A 44 9.58 -13.95 14.61
N VAL A 45 8.69 -14.57 13.85
CA VAL A 45 8.87 -15.93 13.35
C VAL A 45 9.54 -15.82 11.98
N GLN A 46 10.82 -15.47 11.98
CA GLN A 46 11.70 -15.72 10.83
C GLN A 46 12.64 -16.87 11.16
N VAL A 47 12.63 -17.86 10.28
CA VAL A 47 13.61 -18.94 10.10
C VAL A 47 14.98 -18.36 9.79
#